data_AF-A0A0K9PLR0-F1
#
_entry.id   AF-A0A0K9PLR0-F1
#
_cell.length_a   1.000
_cell.length_b   1.000
_cell.length_c   1.000
_cell.angle_alpha   90.00
_cell.angle_beta   90.00
_cell.angle_gamma   90.00
#
_symmetry.space_group_name_H-M   'P 1'
#
loop_
_entity.id
_entity.type
_entity.pdbx_description
1 polymer ?
#
loop_
_entity_poly.entity_id
_entity_poly.type
_entity_poly.pdbx_seq_one_letter_code
_entity_poly.pdbx_strand_id
1 'polypeptide(L)'
;MKTGNAAKLIVEALLQRYIPLARRRIETLQAQDGQCLRPSDPAYEQVLDSLSMVAQHTPAPLLEALIHWRDSESPMGVNDASTFQKKLAVECIFCSACIRFVECCPQEGITEMLWSGIENFVFDWLINADR
;
A
#
# COMPACT_ATOMS: atom_id res chain seq x y z
N MET A 1 -5.94 14.72 -24.91
CA MET A 1 -6.15 14.78 -23.44
C MET A 1 -7.37 13.97 -23.01
N LYS A 2 -7.36 12.63 -23.12
CA LYS A 2 -8.46 11.74 -22.63
C LYS A 2 -7.95 10.51 -21.88
N THR A 3 -6.77 10.01 -22.23
CA THR A 3 -6.11 8.85 -21.61
C THR A 3 -5.76 9.04 -20.13
N GLY A 4 -5.31 10.24 -19.73
CA GLY A 4 -4.98 10.52 -18.32
C GLY A 4 -6.18 10.44 -17.37
N ASN A 5 -7.40 10.68 -17.85
CA ASN A 5 -8.61 10.57 -17.04
C ASN A 5 -9.04 9.10 -16.87
N ALA A 6 -8.92 8.28 -17.92
CA ALA A 6 -9.27 6.86 -17.85
C ALA A 6 -8.36 6.09 -16.88
N ALA A 7 -7.05 6.36 -16.91
CA ALA A 7 -6.08 5.73 -16.02
C ALA A 7 -6.37 6.07 -14.55
N LYS A 8 -6.68 7.33 -14.26
CA LYS A 8 -7.10 7.79 -12.92
C LYS A 8 -8.37 7.10 -12.44
N LEU A 9 -9.40 7.00 -13.29
CA LEU A 9 -10.66 6.33 -12.95
C LEU A 9 -10.48 4.83 -12.69
N ILE A 10 -9.57 4.16 -13.41
CA ILE A 10 -9.24 2.75 -13.17
C ILE A 10 -8.55 2.58 -11.80
N VAL A 11 -7.57 3.44 -11.49
CA VAL A 11 -6.91 3.44 -10.18
C VAL A 11 -7.93 3.69 -9.06
N GLU A 12 -8.81 4.68 -9.22
CA GLU A 12 -9.86 4.98 -8.24
C GLU A 12 -10.80 3.78 -8.03
N ALA A 13 -11.28 3.13 -9.11
CA ALA A 13 -12.17 1.98 -9.01
C ALA A 13 -11.50 0.78 -8.31
N LEU A 14 -10.23 0.51 -8.59
CA LEU A 14 -9.47 -0.55 -7.92
C LEU A 14 -9.21 -0.22 -6.45
N LEU A 15 -8.93 1.04 -6.13
CA LEU A 15 -8.74 1.47 -4.74
C LEU A 15 -10.03 1.41 -3.93
N GLN A 16 -11.18 1.74 -4.52
CA GLN A 16 -12.48 1.56 -3.87
C GLN A 16 -12.72 0.09 -3.46
N ARG A 17 -12.18 -0.87 -4.22
CA ARG A 17 -12.23 -2.30 -3.87
C ARG A 17 -11.13 -2.72 -2.88
N TYR A 18 -9.94 -2.13 -2.99
CA TYR A 18 -8.79 -2.41 -2.12
C TYR A 18 -9.01 -1.93 -0.69
N ILE A 19 -9.46 -0.69 -0.49
CA ILE A 19 -9.52 -0.04 0.82
C ILE A 19 -10.32 -0.83 1.86
N PRO A 20 -11.55 -1.33 1.57
CA PRO A 20 -12.29 -2.13 2.55
C PRO A 20 -11.58 -3.43 2.93
N LEU A 21 -10.91 -4.07 1.99
CA LEU A 21 -10.15 -5.31 2.22
C LEU A 21 -8.89 -5.04 3.04
N ALA A 22 -8.19 -3.93 2.74
CA ALA A 22 -7.04 -3.46 3.49
C ALA A 22 -7.43 -3.15 4.95
N ARG A 23 -8.53 -2.41 5.19
CA ARG A 23 -9.03 -2.11 6.54
C ARG A 23 -9.38 -3.36 7.33
N ARG A 24 -10.10 -4.30 6.72
CA ARG A 24 -10.40 -5.60 7.36
C ARG A 24 -9.12 -6.33 7.79
N ARG A 25 -8.07 -6.21 6.98
CA ARG A 25 -6.78 -6.82 7.26
C ARG A 25 -6.02 -6.09 8.37
N ILE A 26 -6.11 -4.76 8.45
CA ILE A 26 -5.63 -3.97 9.60
C ILE A 26 -6.28 -4.47 10.89
N GLU A 27 -7.61 -4.53 10.93
CA GLU A 27 -8.38 -5.01 12.10
C GLU A 27 -7.97 -6.43 12.50
N THR A 28 -7.77 -7.30 11.50
CA THR A 28 -7.36 -8.70 11.70
C THR A 28 -5.94 -8.83 12.25
N LEU A 29 -5.00 -7.99 11.80
CA LEU A 29 -3.62 -7.95 12.30
C LEU A 29 -3.55 -7.40 13.72
N GLN A 30 -4.33 -6.35 14.01
CA GLN A 30 -4.44 -5.78 15.35
C GLN A 30 -5.04 -6.77 16.36
N ALA A 31 -6.04 -7.56 15.96
CA ALA A 31 -6.67 -8.55 16.83
C ALA A 31 -5.77 -9.79 17.11
N GLN A 32 -4.65 -9.94 16.40
CA GLN A 32 -3.76 -11.10 16.48
C GLN A 32 -2.33 -10.74 16.91
N ASP A 33 -2.14 -9.59 17.59
CA ASP A 33 -0.81 -9.09 18.01
C ASP A 33 0.22 -9.11 16.86
N GLY A 34 -0.21 -8.82 15.63
CA GLY A 34 0.70 -8.77 14.47
C GLY A 34 1.14 -10.13 13.91
N GLN A 35 0.53 -11.26 14.30
CA GLN A 35 0.84 -12.55 13.69
C GLN A 35 0.41 -12.61 12.21
N CYS A 36 1.39 -12.46 11.31
CA CYS A 36 1.22 -12.54 9.85
C CYS A 36 1.00 -13.96 9.28
N LEU A 37 0.86 -14.99 10.12
CA LEU A 37 0.90 -16.41 9.69
C LEU A 37 -0.39 -16.93 9.04
N ARG A 38 -1.45 -16.11 8.93
CA ARG A 38 -2.70 -16.53 8.30
C ARG A 38 -2.63 -16.39 6.77
N PRO A 39 -3.10 -17.37 5.99
CA PRO A 39 -3.20 -17.22 4.54
C PRO A 39 -4.02 -15.97 4.18
N SER A 40 -3.49 -15.20 3.22
CA SER A 40 -4.14 -14.00 2.70
C SER A 40 -5.57 -14.29 2.23
N ASP A 41 -6.47 -13.32 2.46
CA ASP A 41 -7.81 -13.35 1.86
C ASP A 41 -7.68 -13.41 0.32
N PRO A 42 -8.22 -14.44 -0.35
CA PRO A 42 -8.14 -14.56 -1.80
C PRO A 42 -8.67 -13.34 -2.56
N ALA A 43 -9.69 -12.65 -2.01
CA ALA A 43 -10.23 -11.44 -2.62
C ALA A 43 -9.24 -10.27 -2.53
N TYR A 44 -8.43 -10.22 -1.47
CA TYR A 44 -7.38 -9.21 -1.31
C TYR A 44 -6.21 -9.47 -2.26
N GLU A 45 -5.74 -10.72 -2.38
CA GLU A 45 -4.68 -11.07 -3.34
C GLU A 45 -5.12 -10.77 -4.78
N GLN A 46 -6.36 -11.08 -5.15
CA GLN A 46 -6.88 -10.76 -6.49
C GLN A 46 -6.85 -9.25 -6.78
N VAL A 47 -7.14 -8.42 -5.78
CA VAL A 47 -7.07 -6.96 -5.94
C VAL A 47 -5.62 -6.48 -6.04
N LEU A 48 -4.70 -7.05 -5.25
CA LEU A 48 -3.27 -6.76 -5.40
C LEU A 48 -2.76 -7.10 -6.79
N ASP A 49 -3.10 -8.28 -7.32
CA ASP A 49 -2.72 -8.69 -8.67
C ASP A 49 -3.29 -7.71 -9.72
N SER A 50 -4.52 -7.24 -9.53
CA SER A 50 -5.15 -6.24 -10.40
C SER A 50 -4.43 -4.89 -10.34
N LEU A 51 -4.01 -4.45 -9.15
CA LEU A 51 -3.21 -3.23 -8.96
C LEU A 51 -1.83 -3.37 -9.62
N SER A 52 -1.18 -4.53 -9.51
CA SER A 52 0.09 -4.83 -10.18
C SER A 52 -0.01 -4.77 -11.70
N MET A 53 -1.11 -5.25 -12.28
CA MET A 53 -1.35 -5.10 -13.72
C MET A 53 -1.48 -3.63 -14.13
N VAL A 54 -2.13 -2.79 -13.30
CA VAL A 54 -2.26 -1.35 -13.57
C VAL A 54 -0.95 -0.61 -13.36
N ALA A 55 -0.11 -1.04 -12.41
CA ALA A 55 1.22 -0.48 -12.16
C ALA A 55 2.11 -0.47 -13.41
N GLN A 56 1.98 -1.48 -14.29
CA GLN A 56 2.72 -1.56 -15.56
C GLN A 56 2.46 -0.38 -16.50
N HIS A 57 1.28 0.23 -16.40
CA HIS A 57 0.84 1.26 -17.34
C HIS A 57 0.59 2.62 -16.70
N THR A 58 0.33 2.64 -15.38
CA THR A 58 -0.08 3.83 -14.63
C THR A 58 0.63 3.88 -13.26
N PRO A 59 1.97 3.82 -13.20
CA PRO A 59 2.67 3.65 -11.93
C PRO A 59 2.55 4.87 -11.02
N ALA A 60 2.79 6.08 -11.54
CA ALA A 60 2.78 7.29 -10.71
C ALA A 60 1.40 7.57 -10.06
N PRO A 61 0.26 7.61 -10.80
CA PRO A 61 -1.04 7.84 -10.17
C PRO A 61 -1.46 6.74 -9.18
N LEU A 62 -1.03 5.49 -9.42
CA LEU A 62 -1.30 4.41 -8.49
C LEU A 62 -0.51 4.56 -7.18
N LEU A 63 0.77 4.88 -7.26
CA LEU A 63 1.59 5.09 -6.08
C LEU A 63 1.13 6.32 -5.27
N GLU A 64 0.84 7.44 -5.93
CA GLU A 64 0.31 8.65 -5.28
C GLU A 64 -0.95 8.32 -4.47
N ALA A 65 -1.85 7.53 -5.05
CA ALA A 65 -3.10 7.17 -4.40
C ALA A 65 -2.91 6.14 -3.27
N LEU A 66 -1.93 5.23 -3.36
CA LEU A 66 -1.53 4.33 -2.27
C LEU A 66 -0.89 5.11 -1.10
N ILE A 67 -0.05 6.10 -1.39
CA ILE A 67 0.56 7.00 -0.39
C ILE A 67 -0.54 7.78 0.34
N HIS A 68 -1.46 8.37 -0.42
CA HIS A 68 -2.60 9.09 0.16
C HIS A 68 -3.46 8.17 1.05
N TRP A 69 -3.70 6.93 0.62
CA TRP A 69 -4.41 5.95 1.44
C TRP A 69 -3.66 5.67 2.75
N ARG A 70 -2.36 5.37 2.69
CA ARG A 70 -1.52 5.14 3.89
C ARG A 70 -1.62 6.31 4.86
N ASP A 71 -1.45 7.53 4.37
CA ASP A 71 -1.48 8.74 5.20
C ASP A 71 -2.87 8.95 5.84
N SER A 72 -3.94 8.56 5.15
CA SER A 72 -5.31 8.64 5.66
C SER A 72 -5.66 7.59 6.71
N GLU A 73 -5.01 6.42 6.66
CA GLU A 73 -5.24 5.31 7.61
C GLU A 73 -4.31 5.37 8.83
N SER A 74 -3.15 6.03 8.68
CA SER A 74 -2.16 6.17 9.74
C SER A 74 -2.76 7.00 10.90
N PRO A 75 -2.82 6.45 12.12
CA PRO A 75 -3.47 7.14 13.23
C PRO A 75 -2.66 8.37 13.66
N MET A 76 -3.36 9.49 13.84
CA MET A 76 -2.82 10.75 14.38
C MET A 76 -3.11 10.81 15.88
N GLY A 77 -2.10 10.76 16.76
CA GLY A 77 -2.34 10.91 18.20
C GLY A 77 -1.35 10.22 19.13
N VAL A 78 -1.78 10.07 20.39
CA VAL A 78 -0.98 9.56 21.51
C VAL A 78 -0.48 8.14 21.23
N ASN A 79 0.83 7.91 21.40
CA ASN A 79 1.49 6.62 21.22
C ASN A 79 1.11 5.60 22.31
N ASP A 80 -0.15 5.15 22.31
CA ASP A 80 -0.52 3.94 23.03
C ASP A 80 -0.26 2.69 22.18
N ALA A 81 -0.22 1.53 22.83
CA ALA A 81 0.08 0.26 22.17
C ALA A 81 -0.89 -0.04 21.02
N SER A 82 -2.17 0.32 21.15
CA SER A 82 -3.19 0.08 20.13
C SER A 82 -2.97 0.93 18.87
N THR A 83 -2.55 2.18 19.05
CA THR A 83 -2.21 3.15 18.02
C THR A 83 -0.95 2.70 17.27
N PHE A 84 0.05 2.22 18.00
CA PHE A 84 1.26 1.66 17.41
C PHE A 84 0.98 0.40 16.59
N GLN A 85 0.19 -0.54 17.11
CA GLN A 85 -0.20 -1.76 16.38
C GLN A 85 -1.00 -1.44 15.11
N LYS A 86 -1.90 -0.45 15.17
CA LYS A 86 -2.61 0.03 13.97
C LYS A 86 -1.64 0.54 12.92
N LYS A 87 -0.69 1.38 13.34
CA LYS A 87 0.33 1.96 12.46
C LYS A 87 1.14 0.85 11.79
N LEU A 88 1.66 -0.11 12.56
CA LEU A 88 2.40 -1.25 12.01
C LEU A 88 1.57 -2.05 10.99
N ALA A 89 0.28 -2.29 11.26
CA ALA A 89 -0.59 -2.99 10.33
C ALA A 89 -0.81 -2.21 9.02
N VAL A 90 -1.01 -0.88 9.09
CA VAL A 90 -1.10 0.00 7.92
C VAL A 90 0.18 -0.06 7.09
N GLU A 91 1.34 0.08 7.75
CA GLU A 91 2.64 0.03 7.08
C GLU A 91 2.90 -1.34 6.44
N CYS A 92 2.59 -2.45 7.12
CA CYS A 92 2.76 -3.80 6.58
C CYS A 92 1.94 -4.03 5.30
N ILE A 93 0.69 -3.55 5.31
CA ILE A 93 -0.22 -3.65 4.17
C ILE A 93 0.26 -2.77 3.00
N PHE A 94 0.68 -1.54 3.29
CA PHE A 94 1.28 -0.64 2.31
C PHE A 94 2.55 -1.25 1.69
N CYS A 95 3.49 -1.73 2.50
CA CYS A 95 4.71 -2.40 2.06
C CYS A 95 4.41 -3.58 1.14
N SER A 96 3.44 -4.42 1.49
CA SER A 96 3.05 -5.59 0.68
C SER A 96 2.54 -5.17 -0.71
N ALA A 97 1.74 -4.10 -0.79
CA ALA A 97 1.28 -3.55 -2.07
C ALA A 97 2.44 -2.93 -2.86
N CYS A 98 3.34 -2.20 -2.20
CA CYS A 98 4.52 -1.59 -2.82
C CYS A 98 5.50 -2.62 -3.38
N ILE A 99 5.74 -3.75 -2.71
CA ILE A 99 6.59 -4.83 -3.22
C ILE A 99 6.03 -5.36 -4.54
N ARG A 100 4.74 -5.71 -4.56
CA ARG A 100 4.06 -6.21 -5.77
C ARG A 100 4.01 -5.18 -6.89
N PHE A 101 3.99 -3.89 -6.53
CA PHE A 101 4.05 -2.78 -7.47
C PHE A 101 5.45 -2.66 -8.10
N VAL A 102 6.50 -2.66 -7.29
CA VAL A 102 7.90 -2.57 -7.75
C VAL A 102 8.29 -3.75 -8.64
N GLU A 103 7.84 -4.97 -8.30
CA GLU A 103 8.07 -6.17 -9.13
C GLU A 103 7.46 -6.07 -10.53
N CYS A 104 6.40 -5.27 -10.69
CA CYS A 104 5.64 -5.17 -11.94
C CYS A 104 5.89 -3.87 -12.71
N CYS A 105 6.58 -2.88 -12.14
CA CYS A 105 6.69 -1.58 -12.78
C CYS A 105 7.83 -1.53 -13.82
N PRO A 106 7.60 -0.99 -15.04
CA PRO A 106 8.69 -0.70 -15.97
C PRO A 106 9.63 0.38 -15.42
N GLN A 107 10.94 0.20 -15.63
CA GLN A 107 11.98 1.16 -15.23
C GLN A 107 11.79 2.55 -15.86
N GLU A 108 11.16 2.61 -17.05
CA GLU A 108 11.00 3.81 -17.86
C GLU A 108 9.81 4.70 -17.44
N GLY A 109 8.99 4.27 -16.47
CA GLY A 109 7.74 4.93 -16.09
C GLY A 109 7.68 5.59 -14.70
N ILE A 110 8.72 5.40 -13.88
CA ILE A 110 8.80 5.95 -12.52
C ILE A 110 9.89 7.02 -12.49
N THR A 111 9.59 8.20 -11.95
CA THR A 111 10.59 9.26 -11.81
C THR A 111 11.60 8.89 -10.74
N GLU A 112 12.86 9.32 -10.89
CA GLU A 112 13.91 9.16 -9.87
C GLU A 112 13.47 9.63 -8.47
N MET A 113 12.67 10.70 -8.42
CA MET A 113 12.10 11.20 -7.16
C MET A 113 11.16 10.20 -6.50
N LEU A 114 10.39 9.46 -7.29
CA LEU A 114 9.42 8.48 -6.82
C LEU A 114 10.13 7.18 -6.39
N TRP A 115 11.17 6.75 -7.13
CA TRP A 115 12.06 5.66 -6.73
C TRP A 115 12.76 5.97 -5.41
N SER A 116 13.39 7.14 -5.30
CA SER A 116 14.04 7.59 -4.08
C SER A 116 13.05 7.69 -2.91
N GLY A 117 11.80 8.07 -3.17
CA GLY A 117 10.73 8.07 -2.16
C GLY A 117 10.39 6.67 -1.63
N ILE A 118 10.29 5.68 -2.52
CA ILE A 118 10.06 4.27 -2.13
C ILE A 118 11.25 3.73 -1.36
N GLU A 119 12.47 3.98 -1.84
CA GLU A 119 13.70 3.54 -1.19
C GLU A 119 13.83 4.12 0.22
N ASN A 120 13.71 5.44 0.36
CA ASN A 120 13.76 6.11 1.66
C ASN A 120 12.71 5.55 2.62
N PHE A 121 11.50 5.29 2.12
CA PHE A 121 10.43 4.68 2.92
C PHE A 121 10.78 3.26 3.38
N VAL A 122 11.28 2.39 2.50
CA VAL A 122 11.70 1.03 2.84
C VAL A 122 12.85 1.06 3.85
N PHE A 123 13.81 1.97 3.67
CA PHE A 123 14.92 2.16 4.61
C PHE A 123 14.44 2.65 5.98
N ASP A 124 13.59 3.66 6.03
CA ASP A 124 13.01 4.16 7.28
C ASP A 124 12.19 3.08 7.98
N TRP A 125 11.42 2.28 7.24
CA TRP A 125 10.67 1.16 7.81
C TRP A 125 11.60 0.09 8.35
N LEU A 126 12.62 -0.34 7.60
CA LEU A 126 13.61 -1.33 8.05
C LEU A 126 14.35 -0.88 9.31
N ILE A 127 14.73 0.39 9.39
CA ILE A 127 15.44 0.96 10.55
C ILE A 127 14.53 1.00 11.79
N ASN A 128 13.23 1.22 11.60
CA ASN A 128 12.28 1.37 12.71
C ASN A 128 11.50 0.09 13.04
N ALA A 129 11.57 -0.96 12.23
CA ALA A 129 10.88 -2.23 12.46
C ALA A 129 11.51 -3.05 13.60
N ASP A 130 12.77 -2.77 13.96
CA ASP A 130 13.59 -3.53 14.94
C ASP A 130 13.76 -2.80 16.30
N ARG A 131 13.05 -1.68 16.50
CA ARG A 131 13.06 -0.89 17.75
C ARG A 131 11.77 -1.05 18.55
#